data_AF-A0AAN8DWZ9-F1
#
_entry.id   AF-A0AAN8DWZ9-F1
#
_cell.length_a   1.000
_cell.length_b   1.000
_cell.length_c   1.000
_cell.angle_alpha   90.00
_cell.angle_beta   90.00
_cell.angle_gamma   90.00
#
_symmetry.space_group_name_H-M   'P 1'
#
loop_
_entity.id
_entity.type
_entity.pdbx_description
1 polymer ?
#
loop_
_entity_poly.entity_id
_entity_poly.type
_entity_poly.pdbx_seq_one_letter_code
_entity_poly.pdbx_strand_id
1 'polypeptide(L)'
;MFALRNLGDEEAVLALGDGLQCSSALFRHEIGYVLGQMQHPAAVPALRAALECSGESPMVRHEAAEALGSIGKEECLAVLQQFRGDGERVVKESCEVALDMLEYENSGQFQYADELVRLQG
;
A
#
# COMPACT_ATOMS: atom_id res chain seq x y z
N MET A 1 -17.97 -3.09 -3.20
CA MET A 1 -16.73 -2.42 -2.77
C MET A 1 -16.87 -1.79 -1.39
N PHE A 2 -17.51 -0.62 -1.21
CA PHE A 2 -17.54 0.06 0.09
C PHE A 2 -18.21 -0.73 1.24
N ALA A 3 -19.21 -1.54 0.95
CA ALA A 3 -19.79 -2.45 1.95
C ALA A 3 -18.76 -3.49 2.44
N LEU A 4 -17.98 -4.08 1.55
CA LEU A 4 -16.90 -5.02 1.89
C LEU A 4 -15.80 -4.33 2.71
N ARG A 5 -15.40 -3.12 2.30
CA ARG A 5 -14.45 -2.31 3.08
C ARG A 5 -14.91 -2.12 4.52
N ASN A 6 -16.20 -1.83 4.72
CA ASN A 6 -16.76 -1.58 6.04
C ASN A 6 -16.90 -2.85 6.90
N LEU A 7 -16.93 -4.05 6.29
CA LEU A 7 -16.86 -5.31 7.04
C LEU A 7 -15.46 -5.51 7.63
N GLY A 8 -14.42 -5.25 6.84
CA GLY A 8 -13.03 -5.24 7.32
C GLY A 8 -12.43 -6.62 7.62
N ASP A 9 -13.18 -7.71 7.42
CA ASP A 9 -12.69 -9.07 7.64
C ASP A 9 -11.88 -9.62 6.46
N GLU A 10 -11.18 -10.74 6.70
CA GLU A 10 -10.33 -11.37 5.71
C GLU A 10 -11.09 -11.79 4.45
N GLU A 11 -12.33 -12.29 4.59
CA GLU A 11 -13.16 -12.69 3.44
C GLU A 11 -13.50 -11.49 2.55
N ALA A 12 -13.85 -10.35 3.15
CA ALA A 12 -14.09 -9.11 2.42
C ALA A 12 -12.83 -8.61 1.71
N VAL A 13 -11.66 -8.74 2.32
CA VAL A 13 -10.37 -8.38 1.72
C VAL A 13 -10.05 -9.25 0.52
N LEU A 14 -10.22 -10.57 0.64
CA LEU A 14 -9.97 -11.51 -0.45
C LEU A 14 -10.95 -11.26 -1.62
N ALA A 15 -12.23 -11.06 -1.33
CA ALA A 15 -13.24 -10.73 -2.34
C ALA A 15 -12.95 -9.39 -3.06
N LEU A 16 -12.41 -8.40 -2.35
CA LEU A 16 -11.93 -7.16 -2.96
C LEU A 16 -10.67 -7.42 -3.81
N GLY A 17 -9.75 -8.26 -3.35
CA GLY A 17 -8.54 -8.66 -4.06
C GLY A 17 -8.84 -9.25 -5.45
N ASP A 18 -9.88 -10.08 -5.57
CA ASP A 18 -10.35 -10.60 -6.87
C ASP A 18 -10.77 -9.48 -7.84
N GLY A 19 -11.21 -8.34 -7.31
CA GLY A 19 -11.56 -7.14 -8.08
C GLY A 19 -10.38 -6.54 -8.86
N LEU A 20 -9.13 -6.83 -8.48
CA LEU A 20 -7.93 -6.46 -9.23
C LEU A 20 -7.78 -7.21 -10.56
N GLN A 21 -8.67 -8.15 -10.88
CA GLN A 21 -8.68 -8.86 -12.18
C GLN A 21 -9.82 -8.41 -13.10
N CYS A 22 -10.63 -7.43 -12.67
CA CYS A 22 -11.72 -6.88 -13.47
C CYS A 22 -11.21 -6.03 -14.64
N SER A 23 -12.01 -5.84 -15.69
CA SER A 23 -11.57 -5.24 -16.96
C SER A 23 -11.18 -3.76 -16.90
N SER A 24 -11.82 -2.96 -16.05
CA SER A 24 -11.60 -1.51 -15.97
C SER A 24 -10.40 -1.15 -15.09
N ALA A 25 -9.41 -0.46 -15.66
CA ALA A 25 -8.26 0.05 -14.91
C ALA A 25 -8.66 1.02 -13.79
N LEU A 26 -9.66 1.87 -14.02
CA LEU A 26 -10.17 2.78 -12.99
C LEU A 26 -10.80 2.02 -11.81
N PHE A 27 -11.51 0.93 -12.11
CA PHE A 27 -12.09 0.10 -11.06
C PHE A 27 -11.01 -0.64 -10.26
N ARG A 28 -9.99 -1.19 -10.94
CA ARG A 28 -8.86 -1.85 -10.29
C ARG A 28 -8.05 -0.88 -9.40
N HIS A 29 -7.84 0.35 -9.86
CA HIS A 29 -7.26 1.41 -9.04
C HIS A 29 -8.08 1.63 -7.77
N GLU A 30 -9.39 1.84 -7.88
CA GLU A 30 -10.24 2.04 -6.71
C GLU A 30 -10.21 0.84 -5.74
N ILE A 31 -10.09 -0.40 -6.27
CA ILE A 31 -9.86 -1.59 -5.43
C ILE A 31 -8.54 -1.49 -4.67
N GLY A 32 -7.45 -1.14 -5.34
CA GLY A 32 -6.15 -0.91 -4.71
C GLY A 32 -6.23 0.12 -3.58
N TYR A 33 -6.88 1.26 -3.86
CA TYR A 33 -7.09 2.33 -2.88
C TYR A 33 -7.85 1.84 -1.65
N VAL A 34 -8.96 1.13 -1.86
CA VAL A 34 -9.77 0.58 -0.77
C VAL A 34 -9.00 -0.47 0.04
N LEU A 35 -8.22 -1.34 -0.61
CA LEU A 35 -7.36 -2.31 0.08
C LEU A 35 -6.27 -1.62 0.90
N GLY A 36 -5.69 -0.52 0.39
CA GLY A 36 -4.77 0.34 1.12
C GLY A 36 -5.40 0.95 2.36
N GLN A 37 -6.64 1.47 2.26
CA GLN A 37 -7.39 1.98 3.42
C GLN A 37 -7.67 0.90 4.47
N MET A 38 -7.86 -0.36 4.06
CA MET A 38 -8.13 -1.46 4.97
C MET A 38 -6.88 -1.95 5.71
N GLN A 39 -5.69 -1.72 5.15
CA GLN A 39 -4.38 -2.11 5.71
C GLN A 39 -4.30 -3.59 6.16
N HIS A 40 -5.13 -4.48 5.58
CA HIS A 40 -5.21 -5.87 6.00
C HIS A 40 -4.16 -6.73 5.28
N PRO A 41 -3.34 -7.54 5.99
CA PRO A 41 -2.24 -8.30 5.38
C PRO A 41 -2.67 -9.29 4.29
N ALA A 42 -3.90 -9.82 4.36
CA ALA A 42 -4.43 -10.72 3.33
C ALA A 42 -4.51 -10.08 1.93
N ALA A 43 -4.44 -8.74 1.82
CA ALA A 43 -4.41 -8.04 0.54
C ALA A 43 -3.04 -8.11 -0.17
N VAL A 44 -1.96 -8.36 0.58
CA VAL A 44 -0.57 -8.25 0.07
C VAL A 44 -0.33 -9.10 -1.17
N PRO A 45 -0.73 -10.39 -1.24
CA PRO A 45 -0.50 -11.20 -2.43
C PRO A 45 -1.13 -10.60 -3.70
N ALA A 46 -2.35 -10.06 -3.58
CA ALA A 46 -3.09 -9.50 -4.71
C ALA A 46 -2.50 -8.15 -5.16
N LEU A 47 -2.16 -7.28 -4.21
CA LEU A 47 -1.51 -5.99 -4.50
C LEU A 47 -0.12 -6.16 -5.11
N ARG A 48 0.67 -7.11 -4.58
CA ARG A 48 1.96 -7.50 -5.15
C ARG A 48 1.82 -7.95 -6.60
N ALA A 49 0.87 -8.83 -6.89
CA ALA A 49 0.63 -9.31 -8.25
C ALA A 49 0.26 -8.16 -9.21
N ALA A 50 -0.51 -7.18 -8.75
CA ALA A 50 -0.86 -5.99 -9.55
C ALA A 50 0.38 -5.12 -9.83
N LEU A 51 1.23 -4.87 -8.82
CA LEU A 51 2.46 -4.09 -8.99
C LEU A 51 3.48 -4.76 -9.92
N GLU A 52 3.62 -6.09 -9.81
CA GLU A 52 4.55 -6.90 -10.63
C GLU A 52 4.09 -7.09 -12.09
N CYS A 53 2.81 -6.84 -12.39
CA CYS A 53 2.26 -7.05 -13.73
C CYS A 53 2.70 -5.94 -14.70
N SER A 54 3.70 -6.20 -15.55
CA SER A 54 4.19 -5.22 -16.53
C SER A 54 3.15 -4.78 -17.57
N GLY A 55 2.10 -5.58 -17.79
CA GLY A 55 0.98 -5.23 -18.69
C GLY A 55 -0.14 -4.44 -18.02
N GLU A 56 -0.05 -4.20 -16.72
CA GLU A 56 -1.02 -3.43 -15.96
C GLU A 56 -0.83 -1.92 -16.18
N SER A 57 -1.92 -1.17 -16.07
CA SER A 57 -1.93 0.29 -16.12
C SER A 57 -1.00 0.87 -15.05
N PRO A 58 -0.14 1.85 -15.39
CA PRO A 58 0.69 2.53 -14.40
C PRO A 58 -0.11 3.11 -13.23
N MET A 59 -1.36 3.53 -13.48
CA MET A 59 -2.28 4.01 -12.45
C MET A 59 -2.67 2.90 -11.45
N VAL A 60 -2.91 1.67 -11.90
CA VAL A 60 -3.23 0.57 -10.97
C VAL A 60 -1.99 0.14 -10.19
N ARG A 61 -0.82 0.13 -10.86
CA ARG A 61 0.47 -0.21 -10.25
C ARG A 61 0.90 0.80 -9.19
N HIS A 62 0.70 2.10 -9.44
CA HIS A 62 0.94 3.18 -8.45
C HIS A 62 0.14 2.91 -7.18
N GLU A 63 -1.16 2.68 -7.34
CA GLU A 63 -2.07 2.49 -6.21
C GLU A 63 -1.75 1.21 -5.41
N ALA A 64 -1.34 0.15 -6.12
CA ALA A 64 -0.87 -1.06 -5.47
C ALA A 64 0.38 -0.80 -4.61
N ALA A 65 1.32 0.01 -5.08
CA ALA A 65 2.50 0.40 -4.31
C ALA A 65 2.14 1.23 -3.07
N GLU A 66 1.26 2.22 -3.19
CA GLU A 66 0.80 3.02 -2.03
C GLU A 66 0.07 2.16 -0.99
N ALA A 67 -0.78 1.22 -1.44
CA ALA A 67 -1.47 0.29 -0.57
C ALA A 67 -0.51 -0.66 0.16
N LEU A 68 0.51 -1.19 -0.53
CA LEU A 68 1.57 -2.00 0.08
C LEU A 68 2.36 -1.20 1.14
N GLY A 69 2.65 0.07 0.84
CA GLY A 69 3.24 1.02 1.78
C GLY A 69 2.38 1.18 3.04
N SER A 70 1.08 1.38 2.85
CA SER A 70 0.12 1.51 3.95
C SER A 70 0.02 0.25 4.82
N ILE A 71 0.18 -0.95 4.25
CA ILE A 71 0.12 -2.21 4.99
C ILE A 71 1.40 -2.46 5.82
N GLY A 72 2.57 -2.10 5.28
CA GLY A 72 3.83 -2.05 6.02
C GLY A 72 4.39 -3.36 6.58
N LYS A 73 4.08 -4.50 5.96
CA LYS A 73 4.74 -5.78 6.31
C LYS A 73 6.11 -5.89 5.67
N GLU A 74 6.98 -6.74 6.22
CA GLU A 74 8.33 -6.98 5.69
C GLU A 74 8.31 -7.39 4.20
N GLU A 75 7.33 -8.19 3.81
CA GLU A 75 7.11 -8.55 2.40
C GLU A 75 6.72 -7.36 1.51
N CYS A 76 6.01 -6.36 2.05
CA CYS A 76 5.75 -5.11 1.34
C CYS A 76 7.04 -4.32 1.12
N LEU A 77 7.91 -4.23 2.13
CA LEU A 77 9.20 -3.54 2.00
C LEU A 77 10.05 -4.16 0.89
N ALA A 78 10.15 -5.49 0.88
CA ALA A 78 10.92 -6.21 -0.14
C ALA A 78 10.40 -5.93 -1.55
N VAL A 79 9.08 -5.93 -1.76
CA VAL A 79 8.50 -5.67 -3.08
C VAL A 79 8.67 -4.21 -3.49
N LEU A 80 8.43 -3.25 -2.59
CA LEU A 80 8.60 -1.83 -2.88
C LEU A 80 10.05 -1.51 -3.24
N GLN A 81 11.03 -2.13 -2.56
CA GLN A 81 12.45 -2.00 -2.87
C GLN A 81 12.79 -2.50 -4.27
N GLN A 82 12.18 -3.59 -4.71
CA GLN A 82 12.33 -4.13 -6.07
C GLN A 82 11.85 -3.12 -7.13
N PHE A 83 10.79 -2.36 -6.85
CA PHE A 83 10.17 -1.43 -7.80
C PHE A 83 10.61 0.04 -7.67
N ARG A 84 11.56 0.37 -6.79
CA ARG A 84 12.17 1.72 -6.70
C ARG A 84 12.82 2.20 -8.00
N GLY A 85 13.20 1.28 -8.86
CA GLY A 85 13.82 1.55 -10.16
C GLY A 85 12.87 1.38 -11.34
N ASP A 86 11.56 1.32 -11.12
CA ASP A 86 10.60 1.04 -12.18
C ASP A 86 10.70 2.06 -13.33
N GLY A 87 10.45 1.58 -14.55
CA GLY A 87 10.48 2.43 -15.76
C GLY A 87 9.33 3.43 -15.80
N GLU A 88 8.20 3.13 -15.15
CA GLU A 88 7.10 4.06 -15.00
C GLU A 88 7.34 5.00 -13.83
N ARG A 89 7.51 6.29 -14.13
CA ARG A 89 7.83 7.33 -13.16
C ARG A 89 6.88 7.32 -11.96
N VAL A 90 5.58 7.20 -12.21
CA VAL A 90 4.56 7.22 -11.15
C VAL A 90 4.72 6.03 -10.20
N VAL A 91 5.04 4.85 -10.70
CA VAL A 91 5.25 3.65 -9.88
C VAL A 91 6.50 3.79 -9.02
N LYS A 92 7.58 4.28 -9.63
CA LYS A 92 8.83 4.59 -8.91
C LYS A 92 8.58 5.58 -7.77
N GLU A 93 7.93 6.71 -8.05
CA GLU A 93 7.68 7.77 -7.06
C GLU A 93 6.77 7.26 -5.92
N SER A 94 5.73 6.48 -6.24
CA SER A 94 4.89 5.85 -5.21
C SER A 94 5.67 4.87 -4.34
N CYS A 95 6.57 4.06 -4.92
CA CYS A 95 7.42 3.15 -4.14
C CYS A 95 8.41 3.91 -3.24
N GLU A 96 8.99 5.01 -3.72
CA GLU A 96 9.88 5.87 -2.93
C GLU A 96 9.13 6.46 -1.73
N VAL A 97 7.96 7.06 -1.95
CA VAL A 97 7.13 7.63 -0.86
C VAL A 97 6.69 6.55 0.13
N ALA A 98 6.26 5.39 -0.34
CA ALA A 98 5.86 4.27 0.52
C ALA A 98 7.01 3.79 1.41
N LEU A 99 8.23 3.70 0.87
CA LEU A 99 9.41 3.30 1.63
C LEU A 99 9.85 4.37 2.63
N ASP A 100 9.83 5.64 2.24
CA ASP A 100 10.16 6.76 3.13
C ASP A 100 9.20 6.81 4.32
N MET A 101 7.90 6.58 4.08
CA MET A 101 6.88 6.49 5.14
C MET A 101 7.18 5.33 6.11
N LEU A 102 7.49 4.15 5.57
CA LEU A 102 7.81 2.98 6.37
C LEU A 102 9.12 3.13 7.15
N GLU A 103 10.13 3.77 6.58
CA GLU A 103 11.37 4.10 7.29
C GLU A 103 11.08 5.07 8.43
N TYR A 104 10.30 6.11 8.17
CA TYR A 104 9.91 7.09 9.18
C TYR A 104 9.15 6.45 10.36
N GLU A 105 8.15 5.61 10.08
CA GLU A 105 7.40 4.87 11.12
C GLU A 105 8.30 3.96 11.96
N ASN A 106 9.26 3.28 11.31
CA ASN A 106 10.21 2.38 11.99
C ASN A 106 11.33 3.13 12.73
N SER A 107 11.67 4.35 12.32
CA SER A 107 12.75 5.15 12.91
C SER A 107 12.42 5.73 14.30
N GLY A 108 11.17 5.65 14.74
CA GLY A 108 10.70 6.18 16.02
C GLY A 108 10.76 7.70 16.14
N GLN A 109 10.89 8.43 15.01
CA GLN A 109 11.22 9.86 15.01
C GLN A 109 10.09 10.83 15.44
N PHE A 110 8.92 10.37 15.87
CA PHE A 110 7.87 11.27 16.37
C PHE A 110 7.24 10.80 17.70
N GLN A 111 7.84 11.24 18.82
CA GLN A 111 7.17 11.37 20.11
C GLN A 111 7.15 12.84 20.55
N TYR A 112 6.12 13.58 20.11
CA TYR A 112 5.83 14.95 20.58
C TYR A 112 5.61 15.02 22.11
N ALA A 113 5.31 13.88 22.75
CA ALA A 113 5.08 13.79 24.19
C ALA A 113 6.37 13.85 25.04
N ASP A 114 7.54 13.55 24.48
CA ASP A 114 8.80 13.47 25.23
C ASP A 114 9.41 14.86 25.53
N GLU A 115 9.16 15.87 24.70
CA GLU A 115 9.68 17.22 24.93
C GLU A 115 9.01 17.94 26.12
N LEU A 116 7.74 17.64 26.39
CA LEU A 116 7.03 18.18 27.56
C LEU A 116 7.60 17.66 28.89
N VAL A 117 8.13 16.43 28.90
CA VAL A 117 8.77 15.84 30.09
C VAL A 117 10.16 16.44 30.31
N ARG A 118 10.90 16.77 29.25
CA ARG A 118 12.24 17.37 29.34
C ARG A 118 12.24 18.85 29.72
N LEU A 119 11.14 19.56 29.51
CA LEU A 119 10.99 20.97 29.92
C LEU A 119 10.54 21.15 31.39
N GLN A 120 10.26 20.06 32.10
CA GLN A 120 9.85 20.06 33.51
C GLN A 120 10.91 19.46 34.46
N GLY A 121 12.09 19.08 33.95
CA GLY A 121 13.21 18.49 34.71
C GLY A 121 14.35 19.47 34.98
#